data_AF-W0T9R3-F1
#
_entry.id   AF-W0T9R3-F1
#
_cell.length_a   1.000
_cell.length_b   1.000
_cell.length_c   1.000
_cell.angle_alpha   90.00
_cell.angle_beta   90.00
_cell.angle_gamma   90.00
#
_symmetry.space_group_name_H-M   'P 1'
#
loop_
_entity.id
_entity.type
_entity.pdbx_description
1 polymer ?
#
loop_
_entity_poly.entity_id
_entity_poly.type
_entity_poly.pdbx_seq_one_letter_code
_entity_poly.pdbx_strand_id
1 'polypeptide(L)'
;MPLFKELVLRLDVGHNTVIRDVQLWREMDAEKGHEGGPSAKNCLAEVIGMVSVAKLPLWLDLDRRYRCFTTSETSFRYFNAKLMRQRHRNRGILCRIHSNNDSIEYMLFHKCLKTDVDASFEIESIVIDLSTKRRLDAVLDKIHSASDESNATTESISRNAAGPSNATKSIEKILEKNRQQRLQKSNSLNKRVLLNDQHQHFVTLLSQCILSGLRLRGVPQSQYEKLYKMTYKASEFAFRNELRQTTPISFEAIQDCVETLLKLFTKT
;
A
#
# COMPACT_ATOMS: atom_id res chain seq x y z
N MET A 1 -4.67 -19.68 27.68
CA MET A 1 -4.06 -20.62 26.71
C MET A 1 -2.63 -20.17 26.42
N PRO A 2 -1.64 -21.08 26.32
CA PRO A 2 -0.26 -20.71 26.00
C PRO A 2 -0.15 -20.22 24.55
N LEU A 3 0.48 -19.06 24.37
CA LEU A 3 0.80 -18.50 23.06
C LEU A 3 2.19 -18.99 22.64
N PHE A 4 2.31 -19.47 21.40
CA PHE A 4 3.60 -19.88 20.84
C PHE A 4 3.96 -19.00 19.65
N LYS A 5 5.21 -18.55 19.62
CA LYS A 5 5.77 -17.77 18.52
C LYS A 5 6.05 -18.67 17.33
N GLU A 6 5.27 -18.56 16.27
CA GLU A 6 5.39 -19.43 15.11
C GLU A 6 6.23 -18.78 13.99
N LEU A 7 6.01 -17.49 13.74
CA LEU A 7 6.61 -16.76 12.62
C LEU A 7 7.16 -15.40 13.04
N VAL A 8 8.24 -14.97 12.38
CA VAL A 8 8.74 -13.60 12.40
C VAL A 8 8.85 -13.10 10.98
N LEU A 9 8.07 -12.06 10.67
CA LEU A 9 7.96 -11.52 9.33
C LEU A 9 8.79 -10.25 9.17
N ARG A 10 9.37 -10.12 7.97
CA ARG A 10 9.87 -8.87 7.41
C ARG A 10 8.92 -8.47 6.29
N LEU A 11 8.18 -7.39 6.49
CA LEU A 11 7.17 -6.87 5.56
C LEU A 11 7.79 -5.81 4.66
N ASP A 12 7.90 -6.10 3.37
CA ASP A 12 8.17 -5.10 2.35
C ASP A 12 6.88 -4.31 2.05
N VAL A 13 6.91 -3.00 2.28
CA VAL A 13 5.76 -2.10 2.10
C VAL A 13 5.86 -1.34 0.77
N GLY A 14 6.88 -1.64 -0.04
CA GLY A 14 7.25 -0.89 -1.23
C GLY A 14 8.16 0.29 -0.91
N HIS A 15 8.66 0.96 -1.97
CA HIS A 15 9.56 2.11 -1.88
C HIS A 15 10.82 1.83 -1.03
N ASN A 16 11.41 0.63 -1.16
CA ASN A 16 12.58 0.17 -0.40
C ASN A 16 12.41 0.23 1.13
N THR A 17 11.17 0.24 1.63
CA THR A 17 10.87 0.31 3.05
C THR A 17 10.43 -1.06 3.57
N VAL A 18 11.22 -1.62 4.49
CA VAL A 18 10.95 -2.92 5.10
C VAL A 18 10.65 -2.75 6.58
N ILE A 19 9.44 -3.14 6.98
CA ILE A 19 9.00 -3.23 8.38
C ILE A 19 9.48 -4.58 8.94
N ARG A 20 10.17 -4.56 10.08
CA ARG A 20 10.84 -5.74 10.64
C ARG A 20 10.17 -6.20 11.92
N ASP A 21 10.46 -7.42 12.35
CA ASP A 21 10.01 -7.92 13.66
C ASP A 21 8.47 -7.91 13.82
N VAL A 22 7.77 -8.43 12.82
CA VAL A 22 6.34 -8.68 12.93
C VAL A 22 6.15 -10.12 13.37
N GLN A 23 5.86 -10.33 14.65
CA GLN A 23 5.83 -11.65 15.27
C GLN A 23 4.40 -12.18 15.27
N LEU A 24 4.21 -13.38 14.73
CA LEU A 24 2.91 -14.05 14.73
C LEU A 24 2.91 -15.17 15.75
N TRP A 25 1.93 -15.11 16.64
CA TRP A 25 1.75 -16.03 17.74
C TRP A 25 0.43 -16.76 17.59
N ARG A 26 0.44 -18.07 17.77
CA ARG A 26 -0.75 -18.91 17.70
C ARG A 26 -1.06 -19.47 19.09
N GLU A 27 -2.34 -19.53 19.43
CA GLU A 27 -2.80 -20.33 20.57
C GLU A 27 -2.81 -21.80 20.14
N MET A 28 -2.05 -22.65 20.84
CA MET A 28 -2.17 -24.10 20.67
C MET A 28 -3.00 -24.68 21.81
N ASP A 29 -3.81 -25.67 21.47
CA ASP A 29 -4.41 -26.56 22.45
C ASP A 29 -3.31 -27.40 23.10
N ALA A 30 -3.32 -27.45 24.44
CA ALA A 30 -2.29 -28.06 25.26
C ALA A 30 -2.09 -29.58 25.02
N GLU A 31 -2.94 -30.21 24.20
CA GLU A 31 -2.95 -31.64 23.93
C GLU A 31 -1.98 -32.07 22.81
N LYS A 32 -1.50 -31.14 21.98
CA LYS A 32 -0.49 -31.44 20.94
C LYS A 32 0.90 -31.02 21.42
N GLY A 33 1.37 -31.73 22.44
CA GLY A 33 2.75 -31.63 22.93
C GLY A 33 3.74 -32.11 21.86
N HIS A 34 4.29 -31.18 21.08
CA HIS A 34 5.51 -31.45 20.33
C HIS A 34 6.72 -31.17 21.22
N GLU A 35 7.45 -32.23 21.54
CA GLU A 35 8.80 -32.18 22.10
C GLU A 35 9.74 -31.55 21.06
N GLY A 36 10.07 -30.28 21.28
CA GLY A 36 10.86 -29.47 20.35
C GLY A 36 10.22 -28.11 20.22
N GLY A 37 10.66 -27.16 21.05
CA GLY A 37 10.13 -25.79 21.02
C GLY A 37 10.12 -25.25 19.58
N PRO A 38 8.97 -24.75 19.08
CA PRO A 38 8.86 -24.33 17.69
C PRO A 38 9.87 -23.19 17.46
N SER A 39 10.92 -23.49 16.70
CA SER A 39 11.86 -22.46 16.25
C SER A 39 11.10 -21.54 15.30
N ALA A 40 10.91 -20.29 15.73
CA ALA A 40 10.14 -19.31 14.98
C ALA A 40 10.73 -19.14 13.57
N LYS A 41 9.91 -19.38 12.54
CA LYS A 41 10.36 -19.30 11.16
C LYS A 41 10.44 -17.84 10.73
N ASN A 42 11.58 -17.46 10.15
CA ASN A 42 11.75 -16.13 9.57
C ASN A 42 11.25 -16.14 8.12
N CYS A 43 10.29 -15.29 7.78
CA CYS A 43 9.76 -15.20 6.41
C CYS A 43 9.74 -13.76 5.89
N LEU A 44 9.89 -13.62 4.58
CA LEU A 44 9.70 -12.36 3.88
C LEU A 44 8.26 -12.30 3.37
N ALA A 45 7.63 -11.15 3.60
CA ALA A 45 6.28 -10.90 3.16
C ALA A 45 6.20 -9.55 2.45
N GLU A 46 5.38 -9.46 1.41
CA GLU A 46 5.20 -8.27 0.59
C GLU A 46 3.77 -7.75 0.75
N VAL A 47 3.60 -6.45 1.00
CA VAL A 47 2.29 -5.82 1.11
C VAL A 47 1.72 -5.62 -0.29
N ILE A 48 0.68 -6.40 -0.64
CA ILE A 48 -0.01 -6.30 -1.93
C ILE A 48 -0.96 -5.10 -1.93
N GLY A 49 -1.67 -4.89 -0.83
CA GLY A 49 -2.67 -3.82 -0.78
C GLY A 49 -3.56 -3.82 0.45
N MET A 50 -4.58 -2.98 0.36
CA MET A 50 -5.54 -2.75 1.44
C MET A 50 -6.91 -3.26 1.00
N VAL A 51 -7.51 -4.11 1.81
CA VAL A 51 -8.84 -4.69 1.56
C VAL A 51 -9.80 -4.31 2.68
N SER A 52 -11.10 -4.45 2.44
CA SER A 52 -12.09 -4.29 3.49
C SER A 52 -12.49 -5.66 4.02
N VAL A 53 -12.27 -5.91 5.31
CA VAL A 53 -12.57 -7.18 5.98
C VAL A 53 -14.06 -7.52 5.86
N ALA A 54 -14.92 -6.50 5.98
CA ALA A 54 -16.37 -6.64 5.83
C ALA A 54 -16.82 -7.01 4.40
N LYS A 55 -15.94 -6.92 3.41
CA LYS A 55 -16.21 -7.26 2.00
C LYS A 55 -15.50 -8.54 1.56
N LEU A 56 -14.90 -9.27 2.50
CA LEU A 56 -14.29 -10.55 2.18
C LEU A 56 -15.39 -11.55 1.83
N PRO A 57 -15.20 -12.34 0.78
CA PRO A 57 -16.13 -13.40 0.45
C PRO A 57 -16.27 -14.40 1.59
N LEU A 58 -17.52 -14.82 1.86
CA LEU A 58 -17.84 -15.78 2.93
C LEU A 58 -17.25 -17.18 2.71
N TRP A 59 -16.89 -17.51 1.47
CA TRP A 59 -16.26 -18.79 1.13
C TRP A 59 -14.77 -18.85 1.48
N LEU A 60 -14.16 -17.72 1.91
CA LEU A 60 -12.80 -17.73 2.41
C LEU A 60 -12.73 -18.45 3.75
N ASP A 61 -11.87 -19.46 3.81
CA ASP A 61 -11.56 -20.12 5.06
C ASP A 61 -10.63 -19.21 5.89
N LEU A 62 -11.02 -18.96 7.15
CA LEU A 62 -10.39 -18.03 8.09
C LEU A 62 -10.02 -18.73 9.41
N ASP A 63 -9.79 -20.04 9.36
CA ASP A 63 -9.51 -20.87 10.54
C ASP A 63 -8.14 -20.56 11.17
N ARG A 64 -7.12 -20.31 10.34
CA ARG A 64 -5.75 -20.10 10.84
C ARG A 64 -5.55 -18.63 11.22
N ARG A 65 -5.71 -18.36 12.51
CA ARG A 65 -5.52 -17.03 13.11
C ARG A 65 -4.25 -16.95 13.94
N TYR A 66 -3.68 -15.75 13.97
CA TYR A 66 -2.50 -15.40 14.73
C TYR A 66 -2.68 -14.07 15.42
N ARG A 67 -2.19 -13.96 16.65
CA ARG A 67 -1.99 -12.68 17.32
C ARG A 67 -0.68 -12.06 16.87
N CYS A 68 -0.72 -10.77 16.57
CA CYS A 68 0.44 -10.04 16.12
C CYS A 68 1.09 -9.29 17.29
N PHE A 69 2.38 -9.52 17.49
CA PHE A 69 3.22 -8.80 18.44
C PHE A 69 4.43 -8.21 17.73
N THR A 70 5.04 -7.19 18.32
CA THR A 70 6.28 -6.61 17.84
C THR A 70 7.01 -5.96 19.00
N THR A 71 8.33 -6.04 19.00
CA THR A 71 9.20 -5.23 19.87
C THR A 71 9.74 -3.99 19.14
N SER A 72 9.49 -3.89 17.83
CA SER A 72 9.92 -2.76 17.01
C SER A 72 8.92 -1.61 17.05
N GLU A 73 9.40 -0.44 17.47
CA GLU A 73 8.58 0.78 17.50
C GLU A 73 8.09 1.20 16.10
N THR A 74 8.90 0.98 15.06
CA THR A 74 8.52 1.33 13.68
C THR A 74 7.36 0.48 13.19
N SER A 75 7.38 -0.83 13.49
CA SER A 75 6.30 -1.76 13.19
C SER A 75 5.03 -1.41 13.94
N PHE A 76 5.15 -1.09 15.24
CA PHE A 76 4.05 -0.62 16.04
C PHE A 76 3.40 0.64 15.44
N ARG A 77 4.20 1.67 15.14
CA ARG A 77 3.72 2.93 14.53
C ARG A 77 3.09 2.69 13.16
N TYR A 78 3.66 1.80 12.35
CA TYR A 78 3.14 1.43 11.04
C TYR A 78 1.72 0.86 11.13
N PHE A 79 1.52 -0.20 11.93
CA PHE A 79 0.20 -0.80 12.08
C PHE A 79 -0.79 0.14 12.77
N ASN A 80 -0.36 0.91 13.77
CA ASN A 80 -1.22 1.88 14.44
C ASN A 80 -1.72 2.95 13.44
N ALA A 81 -0.85 3.46 12.57
CA ALA A 81 -1.24 4.42 11.54
C ALA A 81 -2.18 3.83 10.48
N LYS A 82 -2.00 2.55 10.10
CA LYS A 82 -2.74 1.93 8.99
C LYS A 82 -4.05 1.27 9.41
N LEU A 83 -4.10 0.63 10.58
CA LEU A 83 -5.23 -0.20 11.03
C LEU A 83 -6.01 0.38 12.22
N MET A 84 -5.36 1.11 13.13
CA MET A 84 -5.99 1.44 14.43
C MET A 84 -6.87 2.69 14.41
N ARG A 85 -6.71 3.58 13.42
CA ARG A 85 -7.52 4.79 13.27
C ARG A 85 -9.01 4.45 13.10
N GLN A 86 -9.89 5.23 13.73
CA GLN A 86 -11.34 4.99 13.74
C GLN A 86 -11.96 4.89 12.32
N ARG A 87 -11.51 5.75 11.40
CA ARG A 87 -11.91 5.71 9.97
C ARG A 87 -11.47 4.45 9.20
N HIS A 88 -10.71 3.55 9.83
CA HIS A 88 -10.16 2.33 9.24
C HIS A 88 -10.67 1.07 9.93
N ARG A 89 -11.83 1.15 10.62
CA ARG A 89 -12.43 0.04 11.38
C ARG A 89 -12.46 -1.29 10.63
N ASN A 90 -12.78 -1.28 9.34
CA ASN A 90 -12.92 -2.49 8.51
C ASN A 90 -11.75 -2.69 7.54
N ARG A 91 -10.60 -2.04 7.76
CA ARG A 91 -9.44 -2.17 6.89
C ARG A 91 -8.62 -3.39 7.28
N GLY A 92 -8.19 -4.14 6.27
CA GLY A 92 -7.14 -5.16 6.41
C GLY A 92 -5.99 -4.88 5.43
N ILE A 93 -4.79 -5.27 5.84
CA ILE A 93 -3.58 -5.25 5.01
C ILE A 93 -3.37 -6.65 4.46
N LEU A 94 -3.42 -6.80 3.13
CA LEU A 94 -3.16 -8.07 2.46
C LEU A 94 -1.67 -8.17 2.15
N CYS A 95 -1.06 -9.25 2.61
CA CYS A 95 0.35 -9.54 2.43
C CYS A 95 0.52 -10.88 1.72
N ARG A 96 1.51 -10.95 0.84
CA ARG A 96 1.99 -12.18 0.20
C ARG A 96 3.20 -12.69 0.97
N ILE A 97 3.18 -13.94 1.40
CA ILE A 97 4.33 -14.57 2.05
C ILE A 97 5.11 -15.36 1.01
N HIS A 98 6.42 -15.12 0.98
CA HIS A 98 7.38 -15.89 0.21
C HIS A 98 7.93 -16.98 1.13
N SER A 99 7.40 -18.20 0.98
CA SER A 99 7.93 -19.40 1.63
C SER A 99 8.99 -20.04 0.75
N ASN A 100 9.99 -20.68 1.37
CA ASN A 100 11.07 -21.38 0.65
C ASN A 100 10.57 -22.53 -0.23
N ASN A 101 9.34 -23.02 0.00
CA ASN A 101 8.75 -24.15 -0.73
C ASN A 101 7.95 -23.72 -1.96
N ASP A 102 8.13 -22.49 -2.46
CA ASP A 102 7.39 -21.90 -3.59
C ASP A 102 5.85 -21.81 -3.40
N SER A 103 5.37 -22.21 -2.21
CA SER A 103 3.99 -22.04 -1.79
C SER A 103 3.74 -20.59 -1.43
N ILE A 104 2.96 -19.90 -2.27
CA ILE A 104 2.52 -18.54 -1.99
C ILE A 104 1.33 -18.60 -1.03
N GLU A 105 1.55 -18.15 0.19
CA GLU A 105 0.49 -17.97 1.19
C GLU A 105 0.10 -16.50 1.26
N TYR A 106 -1.18 -16.22 1.42
CA TYR A 106 -1.68 -14.88 1.63
C TYR A 106 -2.04 -14.71 3.10
N MET A 107 -1.66 -13.59 3.69
CA MET A 107 -2.03 -13.22 5.05
C MET A 107 -2.74 -11.88 5.08
N LEU A 108 -3.73 -11.78 5.96
CA LEU A 108 -4.51 -10.57 6.16
C LEU A 108 -4.34 -10.09 7.59
N PHE A 109 -3.71 -8.93 7.74
CA PHE A 109 -3.64 -8.23 9.03
C PHE A 109 -4.86 -7.33 9.20
N HIS A 110 -5.58 -7.47 10.30
CA HIS A 110 -6.69 -6.59 10.62
C HIS A 110 -6.80 -6.33 12.12
N LYS A 111 -7.59 -5.30 12.45
CA LYS A 111 -7.93 -4.95 13.83
C LYS A 111 -9.05 -5.89 14.32
N CYS A 112 -8.90 -6.44 15.51
CA CYS A 112 -9.90 -7.22 16.21
C CYS A 112 -10.18 -6.61 17.58
N LEU A 113 -11.42 -6.73 18.07
CA LEU A 113 -11.77 -6.29 19.43
C LEU A 113 -11.65 -7.51 20.34
N LYS A 114 -10.80 -7.42 21.36
CA LYS A 114 -10.74 -8.44 22.40
C LYS A 114 -11.99 -8.34 23.27
N THR A 115 -12.66 -9.47 23.47
CA THR A 115 -13.90 -9.56 24.25
C THR A 115 -13.66 -9.80 25.75
N ASP A 116 -12.42 -9.65 26.23
CA ASP A 116 -12.08 -9.76 27.65
C ASP A 116 -12.42 -8.48 28.44
N VAL A 117 -12.30 -8.59 29.77
CA VAL A 117 -12.64 -7.58 30.81
C VAL A 117 -12.13 -6.17 30.48
N ASP A 118 -10.98 -6.05 29.81
CA ASP A 118 -10.48 -4.81 29.24
C ASP A 118 -10.61 -4.83 27.71
N ALA A 119 -11.73 -4.27 27.21
CA ALA A 119 -12.03 -4.16 25.79
C ALA A 119 -10.96 -3.34 25.06
N SER A 120 -9.93 -4.03 24.58
CA SER A 120 -8.79 -3.48 23.87
C SER A 120 -8.78 -3.98 22.43
N PHE A 121 -8.25 -3.16 21.55
CA PHE A 121 -8.10 -3.54 20.16
C PHE A 121 -6.73 -4.14 19.93
N GLU A 122 -6.71 -5.35 19.38
CA GLU A 122 -5.48 -6.06 19.03
C GLU A 122 -5.40 -6.21 17.50
N ILE A 123 -4.17 -6.44 17.01
CA ILE A 123 -3.95 -6.75 15.60
C ILE A 123 -3.85 -8.26 15.47
N GLU A 124 -4.70 -8.81 14.62
CA GLU A 124 -4.70 -10.23 14.27
C GLU A 124 -4.27 -10.39 12.81
N SER A 125 -3.69 -11.56 12.52
CA SER A 125 -3.38 -12.01 11.16
C SER A 125 -4.13 -13.29 10.87
N ILE A 126 -4.75 -13.38 9.69
CA ILE A 126 -5.44 -14.58 9.20
C ILE A 126 -4.78 -15.06 7.92
N VAL A 127 -4.57 -16.37 7.81
CA VAL A 127 -4.13 -17.00 6.55
C VAL A 127 -5.32 -17.13 5.62
N ILE A 128 -5.17 -16.62 4.41
CA ILE A 128 -6.15 -16.77 3.35
C ILE A 128 -5.75 -17.97 2.49
N ASP A 129 -6.57 -19.02 2.56
CA ASP A 129 -6.48 -20.13 1.63
C ASP A 129 -7.33 -19.87 0.38
N LEU A 130 -6.71 -20.01 -0.79
CA LEU A 130 -7.36 -19.86 -2.10
C LEU A 130 -7.74 -21.21 -2.72
N SER A 131 -7.52 -22.33 -2.02
CA SER A 131 -7.92 -23.67 -2.47
C SER A 131 -9.40 -23.75 -2.80
N THR A 132 -10.27 -23.16 -1.96
CA THR A 132 -11.73 -23.11 -2.18
C THR A 132 -12.07 -22.39 -3.47
N LYS A 133 -11.39 -21.27 -3.76
CA LYS A 133 -11.56 -20.54 -5.02
C LYS A 133 -11.19 -21.43 -6.22
N ARG A 134 -10.03 -22.10 -6.17
CA ARG A 134 -9.59 -22.99 -7.25
C ARG A 134 -10.58 -24.14 -7.50
N ARG A 135 -11.17 -24.68 -6.44
CA ARG A 135 -12.22 -25.71 -6.55
C ARG A 135 -13.48 -25.16 -7.21
N LEU A 136 -13.92 -23.96 -6.85
CA LEU A 136 -15.08 -23.29 -7.46
C LEU A 136 -14.82 -22.97 -8.93
N ASP A 137 -13.66 -22.40 -9.24
CA ASP A 137 -13.22 -22.10 -10.61
C ASP A 137 -13.23 -23.40 -11.46
N ALA A 138 -12.67 -24.51 -10.95
CA ALA A 138 -12.67 -25.79 -11.64
C ALA A 138 -14.07 -26.40 -11.87
N VAL A 139 -15.04 -26.14 -10.99
CA VAL A 139 -16.43 -26.56 -11.20
C VAL A 139 -17.10 -25.68 -12.26
N LEU A 140 -16.85 -24.37 -12.23
CA LEU A 140 -17.37 -23.44 -13.23
C LEU A 140 -16.84 -23.77 -14.63
N ASP A 141 -15.56 -24.11 -14.75
CA ASP A 141 -14.94 -24.51 -16.02
C ASP A 141 -15.62 -25.78 -16.57
N LYS A 142 -15.88 -26.78 -15.73
CA LYS A 142 -16.60 -28.00 -16.13
C LYS A 142 -18.01 -27.72 -16.61
N ILE A 143 -18.73 -26.81 -15.96
CA ILE A 143 -20.09 -26.42 -16.37
C ILE A 143 -20.05 -25.71 -17.74
N HIS A 144 -19.08 -24.81 -17.96
CA HIS A 144 -18.93 -24.12 -19.23
C HIS A 144 -18.57 -25.10 -20.37
N SER A 145 -17.65 -26.03 -20.12
CA SER A 145 -17.30 -27.07 -21.11
C SER A 145 -18.47 -28.02 -21.40
N ALA A 146 -19.28 -28.39 -20.39
CA ALA A 146 -20.44 -29.25 -20.58
C ALA A 146 -21.60 -28.57 -21.32
N SER A 147 -21.78 -27.26 -21.17
CA SER A 147 -22.77 -26.49 -21.93
C SER A 147 -22.38 -26.29 -23.40
N ASP A 148 -21.09 -26.39 -23.74
CA ASP A 148 -20.62 -26.32 -25.12
C ASP A 148 -20.73 -27.69 -25.83
N GLU A 149 -20.57 -28.81 -25.13
CA GLU A 149 -20.76 -30.16 -25.71
C GLU A 149 -22.24 -30.54 -25.90
N SER A 150 -23.15 -30.02 -25.07
CA SER A 150 -24.60 -30.24 -25.22
C SER A 150 -25.26 -29.42 -26.34
N ASN A 151 -24.53 -28.48 -26.96
CA ASN A 151 -24.95 -27.80 -28.19
C ASN A 151 -24.37 -28.45 -29.47
N ALA A 152 -23.45 -29.42 -29.36
CA ALA A 152 -22.80 -30.03 -30.51
C ALA A 152 -23.56 -31.22 -31.14
N THR A 153 -24.69 -31.65 -30.58
CA THR A 153 -25.49 -32.78 -31.11
C THR A 153 -26.86 -32.39 -31.69
N THR A 154 -27.11 -31.09 -31.91
CA THR A 154 -28.33 -30.64 -32.62
C THR A 154 -28.05 -29.52 -33.63
N GLU A 155 -26.90 -29.57 -34.31
CA GLU A 155 -26.62 -28.74 -35.49
C GLU A 155 -26.82 -29.53 -36.79
N SER A 156 -28.03 -30.03 -36.99
CA SER A 156 -28.56 -30.17 -38.34
C SER A 156 -30.05 -29.89 -38.28
N ILE A 157 -30.50 -28.92 -39.08
CA ILE A 157 -31.88 -28.38 -39.13
C ILE A 157 -32.16 -27.27 -38.10
N SER A 158 -31.66 -26.06 -38.36
CA SER A 158 -32.52 -24.88 -38.62
C SER A 158 -31.66 -23.63 -38.75
N ARG A 159 -31.70 -23.04 -39.94
CA ARG A 159 -31.22 -21.67 -40.18
C ARG A 159 -32.22 -20.71 -39.49
N ASN A 160 -31.66 -19.74 -38.79
CA ASN A 160 -32.26 -18.49 -38.27
C ASN A 160 -32.57 -18.45 -36.76
N ALA A 161 -31.89 -17.49 -36.13
CA ALA A 161 -32.16 -16.82 -34.85
C ALA A 161 -31.33 -17.25 -33.61
N ALA A 162 -30.64 -16.23 -33.06
CA ALA A 162 -30.06 -16.10 -31.71
C ALA A 162 -28.69 -16.74 -31.43
N GLY A 163 -27.62 -16.03 -31.80
CA GLY A 163 -26.27 -16.28 -31.28
C GLY A 163 -26.11 -15.81 -29.81
N PRO A 164 -25.34 -16.52 -28.97
CA PRO A 164 -24.99 -16.07 -27.64
C PRO A 164 -23.78 -15.13 -27.68
N SER A 165 -23.66 -14.25 -26.66
CA SER A 165 -22.42 -13.57 -26.19
C SER A 165 -22.17 -12.07 -26.45
N ASN A 166 -23.17 -11.25 -26.81
CA ASN A 166 -22.99 -9.78 -26.70
C ASN A 166 -23.01 -9.29 -25.25
N ALA A 167 -23.67 -10.01 -24.33
CA ALA A 167 -23.76 -9.65 -22.92
C ALA A 167 -22.46 -9.94 -22.13
N THR A 168 -21.77 -11.05 -22.41
CA THR A 168 -20.51 -11.41 -21.73
C THR A 168 -19.38 -10.47 -22.12
N LYS A 169 -19.27 -10.12 -23.42
CA LYS A 169 -18.34 -9.09 -23.92
C LYS A 169 -18.63 -7.68 -23.37
N SER A 170 -19.90 -7.39 -23.05
CA SER A 170 -20.32 -6.14 -22.42
C SER A 170 -19.90 -6.08 -20.94
N ILE A 171 -20.08 -7.17 -20.19
CA ILE A 171 -19.71 -7.27 -18.77
C ILE A 171 -18.18 -7.23 -18.60
N GLU A 172 -17.42 -7.93 -19.44
CA GLU A 172 -15.96 -7.82 -19.45
C GLU A 172 -15.49 -6.39 -19.76
N LYS A 173 -16.08 -5.73 -20.76
CA LYS A 173 -15.76 -4.33 -21.05
C LYS A 173 -16.07 -3.41 -19.87
N ILE A 174 -17.13 -3.66 -19.10
CA ILE A 174 -17.49 -2.88 -17.92
C ILE A 174 -16.52 -3.12 -16.75
N LEU A 175 -16.07 -4.36 -16.55
CA LEU A 175 -15.06 -4.72 -15.54
C LEU A 175 -13.69 -4.13 -15.89
N GLU A 176 -13.26 -4.24 -17.14
CA GLU A 176 -12.01 -3.67 -17.65
C GLU A 176 -12.01 -2.13 -17.54
N LYS A 177 -13.13 -1.48 -17.90
CA LYS A 177 -13.32 -0.03 -17.75
C LYS A 177 -13.29 0.41 -16.29
N ASN A 178 -13.90 -0.35 -15.37
CA ASN A 178 -13.83 -0.06 -13.93
C ASN A 178 -12.42 -0.24 -13.38
N ARG A 179 -11.69 -1.27 -13.81
CA ARG A 179 -10.30 -1.52 -13.44
C ARG A 179 -9.40 -0.39 -13.94
N GLN A 180 -9.54 0.02 -15.20
CA GLN A 180 -8.81 1.15 -15.78
C GLN A 180 -9.14 2.47 -15.07
N GLN A 181 -10.41 2.73 -14.73
CA GLN A 181 -10.78 3.92 -13.95
C GLN A 181 -10.18 3.92 -12.55
N ARG A 182 -10.09 2.75 -11.89
CA ARG A 182 -9.42 2.64 -10.57
C ARG A 182 -7.92 2.87 -10.68
N LEU A 183 -7.27 2.33 -11.72
CA LEU A 183 -5.84 2.57 -11.99
C LEU A 183 -5.57 4.04 -12.32
N GLN A 184 -6.42 4.69 -13.12
CA GLN A 184 -6.29 6.13 -13.42
C GLN A 184 -6.49 6.99 -12.17
N LYS A 185 -7.48 6.68 -11.32
CA LYS A 185 -7.68 7.37 -10.04
C LYS A 185 -6.48 7.18 -9.11
N SER A 186 -5.93 5.97 -9.02
CA SER A 186 -4.72 5.68 -8.23
C SER A 186 -3.49 6.44 -8.76
N ASN A 187 -3.30 6.47 -10.09
CA ASN A 187 -2.21 7.21 -10.73
C ASN A 187 -2.35 8.73 -10.51
N SER A 188 -3.56 9.26 -10.50
CA SER A 188 -3.79 10.68 -10.21
C SER A 188 -3.45 11.07 -8.77
N LEU A 189 -3.73 10.18 -7.81
CA LEU A 189 -3.37 10.38 -6.40
C LEU A 189 -1.86 10.26 -6.20
N ASN A 190 -1.22 9.25 -6.79
CA ASN A 190 0.24 9.09 -6.74
C ASN A 190 0.96 10.29 -7.36
N LYS A 191 0.44 10.83 -8.48
CA LYS A 191 0.98 12.05 -9.09
C LYS A 191 0.86 13.25 -8.16
N ARG A 192 -0.26 13.41 -7.44
CA ARG A 192 -0.44 14.50 -6.46
C ARG A 192 0.48 14.36 -5.25
N VAL A 193 0.67 13.14 -4.74
CA VAL A 193 1.60 12.87 -3.64
C VAL A 193 3.03 13.17 -4.06
N LEU A 194 3.46 12.70 -5.23
CA LEU A 194 4.79 12.97 -5.77
C LEU A 194 5.05 14.47 -5.97
N LEU A 195 4.09 15.21 -6.55
CA LEU A 195 4.19 16.66 -6.70
C LEU A 195 4.29 17.37 -5.35
N ASN A 196 3.55 16.90 -4.34
CA ASN A 196 3.60 17.48 -3.00
C ASN A 196 4.95 17.22 -2.30
N ASP A 197 5.48 15.99 -2.41
CA ASP A 197 6.79 15.64 -1.85
C ASP A 197 7.92 16.44 -2.54
N GLN A 198 7.85 16.59 -3.86
CA GLN A 198 8.77 17.43 -4.63
C GLN A 198 8.68 18.90 -4.21
N HIS A 199 7.47 19.42 -4.01
CA HIS A 199 7.26 20.78 -3.54
C HIS A 199 7.86 20.98 -2.13
N GLN A 200 7.66 20.03 -1.21
CA GLN A 200 8.27 20.09 0.13
C GLN A 200 9.81 20.06 0.08
N HIS A 201 10.36 19.23 -0.80
CA HIS A 201 11.80 19.17 -1.00
C HIS A 201 12.36 20.48 -1.56
N PHE A 202 11.72 21.04 -2.60
CA PHE A 202 12.03 22.35 -3.18
C PHE A 202 12.01 23.46 -2.12
N VAL A 203 10.92 23.55 -1.33
CA VAL A 203 10.79 24.58 -0.29
C VAL A 203 11.90 24.48 0.75
N THR A 204 12.28 23.26 1.13
CA THR A 204 13.35 23.01 2.11
C THR A 204 14.71 23.48 1.56
N LEU A 205 15.05 23.07 0.34
CA LEU A 205 16.28 23.47 -0.33
C LEU A 205 16.34 24.98 -0.56
N LEU A 206 15.26 25.57 -1.08
CA LEU A 206 15.14 27.00 -1.31
C LEU A 206 15.37 27.79 -0.02
N SER A 207 14.72 27.37 1.08
CA SER A 207 14.88 28.02 2.38
C SER A 207 16.33 27.94 2.87
N GLN A 208 16.99 26.79 2.74
CA GLN A 208 18.40 26.62 3.10
C GLN A 208 19.33 27.49 2.24
N CYS A 209 19.12 27.53 0.92
CA CYS A 209 19.90 28.35 -0.01
C CYS A 209 19.77 29.84 0.32
N ILE A 210 18.55 30.33 0.56
CA ILE A 210 18.32 31.75 0.89
C ILE A 210 18.98 32.10 2.22
N LEU A 211 18.77 31.29 3.27
CA LEU A 211 19.36 31.55 4.60
C LEU A 211 20.89 31.52 4.57
N SER A 212 21.47 30.56 3.85
CA SER A 212 22.92 30.47 3.62
C SER A 212 23.42 31.69 2.85
N GLY A 213 22.74 32.08 1.78
CA GLY A 213 23.12 33.21 0.94
C GLY A 213 23.03 34.57 1.65
N LEU A 214 22.05 34.75 2.54
CA LEU A 214 21.93 35.94 3.39
C LEU A 214 23.03 35.98 4.46
N ARG A 215 23.39 34.82 5.03
CA ARG A 215 24.44 34.71 6.05
C ARG A 215 25.82 35.03 5.48
N LEU A 216 26.12 34.48 4.29
CA LEU A 216 27.39 34.73 3.59
C LEU A 216 27.60 36.22 3.24
N ARG A 217 26.51 36.96 3.03
CA ARG A 217 26.53 38.39 2.71
C ARG A 217 26.49 39.29 3.95
N GLY A 218 26.45 38.72 5.16
CA GLY A 218 26.43 39.48 6.41
C GLY A 218 25.22 40.40 6.58
N VAL A 219 24.06 40.04 6.01
CA VAL A 219 22.86 40.89 6.06
C VAL A 219 22.38 41.04 7.50
N PRO A 220 22.08 42.26 7.99
CA PRO A 220 21.60 42.46 9.36
C PRO A 220 20.20 41.87 9.55
N GLN A 221 19.95 41.36 10.77
CA GLN A 221 18.74 40.62 11.10
C GLN A 221 17.43 41.44 10.94
N SER A 222 17.52 42.78 10.97
CA SER A 222 16.40 43.70 10.74
C SER A 222 15.88 43.68 9.30
N GLN A 223 16.71 43.34 8.32
CA GLN A 223 16.33 43.27 6.90
C GLN A 223 16.13 41.84 6.40
N TYR A 224 16.56 40.86 7.20
CA TYR A 224 16.52 39.42 6.90
C TYR A 224 15.14 38.95 6.48
N GLU A 225 14.09 39.30 7.23
CA GLU A 225 12.73 38.82 6.98
C GLU A 225 12.17 39.33 5.63
N LYS A 226 12.39 40.62 5.32
CA LYS A 226 11.94 41.22 4.07
C LYS A 226 12.66 40.63 2.87
N LEU A 227 13.99 40.53 2.92
CA LEU A 227 14.80 39.97 1.85
C LEU A 227 14.51 38.47 1.65
N TYR A 228 14.36 37.72 2.74
CA TYR A 228 13.97 36.32 2.68
C TYR A 228 12.64 36.16 1.95
N LYS A 229 11.59 36.88 2.38
CA LYS A 229 10.24 36.76 1.80
C LYS A 229 10.19 37.18 0.34
N MET A 230 10.95 38.20 -0.04
CA MET A 230 11.03 38.68 -1.41
C MET A 230 11.74 37.66 -2.32
N THR A 231 12.90 37.17 -1.88
CA THR A 231 13.70 36.16 -2.61
C THR A 231 12.91 34.87 -2.74
N TYR A 232 12.24 34.43 -1.67
CA TYR A 232 11.40 33.24 -1.67
C TYR A 232 10.30 33.31 -2.72
N LYS A 233 9.53 34.41 -2.75
CA LYS A 233 8.45 34.59 -3.72
C LYS A 233 8.95 34.69 -5.16
N ALA A 234 10.07 35.37 -5.37
CA ALA A 234 10.69 35.51 -6.69
C ALA A 234 11.20 34.15 -7.21
N SER A 235 11.84 33.34 -6.36
CA SER A 235 12.27 32.00 -6.70
C SER A 235 11.09 31.06 -6.96
N GLU A 236 10.05 31.09 -6.12
CA GLU A 236 8.83 30.30 -6.34
C GLU A 236 8.17 30.65 -7.68
N PHE A 237 8.17 31.94 -8.05
CA PHE A 237 7.67 32.39 -9.34
C PHE A 237 8.55 31.95 -10.52
N ALA A 238 9.88 31.98 -10.38
CA ALA A 238 10.80 31.52 -11.41
C ALA A 238 10.58 30.04 -11.75
N PHE A 239 10.38 29.20 -10.74
CA PHE A 239 10.16 27.75 -10.89
C PHE A 239 8.69 27.33 -11.07
N ARG A 240 7.76 28.28 -11.28
CA ARG A 240 6.30 28.03 -11.35
C ARG A 240 5.88 26.96 -12.36
N ASN A 241 6.63 26.82 -13.46
CA ASN A 241 6.32 25.84 -14.52
C ASN A 241 6.86 24.46 -14.16
N GLU A 242 8.05 24.40 -13.55
CA GLU A 242 8.73 23.17 -13.14
C GLU A 242 8.05 22.55 -11.93
N LEU A 243 7.54 23.36 -11.00
CA LEU A 243 6.73 22.90 -9.85
C LEU A 243 5.40 22.25 -10.25
N ARG A 244 4.94 22.45 -11.50
CA ARG A 244 3.75 21.78 -12.06
C ARG A 244 4.09 20.47 -12.77
N GLN A 245 5.37 20.23 -13.04
CA GLN A 245 5.88 19.03 -13.67
C GLN A 245 6.35 18.04 -12.61
N THR A 246 6.36 16.75 -12.93
CA THR A 246 6.84 15.68 -12.03
C THR A 246 8.35 15.51 -12.04
N THR A 247 9.07 16.37 -12.74
CA THR A 247 10.53 16.33 -12.84
C THR A 247 11.14 17.08 -11.65
N PRO A 248 12.08 16.46 -10.91
CA PRO A 248 12.73 17.13 -9.79
C PRO A 248 13.60 18.29 -10.28
N ILE A 249 13.50 19.43 -9.60
CA ILE A 249 14.35 20.60 -9.83
C ILE A 249 15.72 20.30 -9.22
N SER A 250 16.80 20.52 -9.98
CA SER A 250 18.16 20.30 -9.48
C SER A 250 18.52 21.35 -8.43
N PHE A 251 19.33 20.95 -7.46
CA PHE A 251 19.84 21.86 -6.44
C PHE A 251 20.63 23.03 -7.06
N GLU A 252 21.45 22.74 -8.07
CA GLU A 252 22.24 23.74 -8.80
C GLU A 252 21.37 24.85 -9.38
N ALA A 253 20.25 24.49 -10.02
CA ALA A 253 19.34 25.49 -10.58
C ALA A 253 18.72 26.40 -9.50
N ILE A 254 18.33 25.82 -8.35
CA ILE A 254 17.81 26.58 -7.21
C ILE A 254 18.88 27.53 -6.66
N GLN A 255 20.11 27.02 -6.49
CA GLN A 255 21.24 27.81 -5.99
C GLN A 255 21.55 28.98 -6.92
N ASP A 256 21.67 28.75 -8.23
CA ASP A 256 21.96 29.78 -9.22
C ASP A 256 20.87 30.87 -9.26
N CYS A 257 19.60 30.46 -9.18
CA CYS A 257 18.46 31.37 -9.12
C CYS A 257 18.51 32.25 -7.85
N VAL A 258 18.69 31.63 -6.69
CA VAL A 258 18.79 32.35 -5.41
C VAL A 258 19.99 33.28 -5.41
N GLU A 259 21.13 32.86 -5.94
CA GLU A 259 22.32 33.70 -6.02
C GLU A 259 22.12 34.91 -6.92
N THR A 260 21.45 34.73 -8.07
CA THR A 260 21.10 35.82 -8.99
C THR A 260 20.17 36.83 -8.33
N LEU A 261 19.13 36.35 -7.64
CA LEU A 261 18.17 37.21 -6.93
C LEU A 261 18.82 37.94 -5.76
N LEU A 262 19.65 37.25 -4.96
CA LEU A 262 20.37 37.89 -3.87
C LEU A 262 21.39 38.90 -4.41
N LYS A 263 22.14 38.59 -5.49
CA LYS A 263 23.02 39.58 -6.16
C LYS A 263 22.24 40.82 -6.61
N LEU A 264 21.01 40.65 -7.09
CA LEU A 264 20.16 41.77 -7.51
C LEU A 264 19.64 42.58 -6.31
N PHE A 265 19.15 41.93 -5.27
CA PHE A 265 18.52 42.59 -4.11
C PHE A 265 19.52 43.13 -3.10
N THR A 266 20.74 42.60 -3.06
CA THR A 266 21.83 43.08 -2.19
C THR A 266 22.91 43.81 -2.98
N LYS A 267 22.59 44.31 -4.18
CA LYS A 267 23.56 45.08 -4.98
C LYS A 267 23.82 46.42 -4.30
N THR A 268 25.01 46.54 -3.73
CA THR A 268 25.64 47.81 -3.35
C THR A 268 26.49 48.34 -4.49
#